data_AF-A0A7C0TY44-F1
#
_entry.id   AF-A0A7C0TY44-F1
#
_cell.length_a   1.000
_cell.length_b   1.000
_cell.length_c   1.000
_cell.angle_alpha   90.00
_cell.angle_beta   90.00
_cell.angle_gamma   90.00
#
_symmetry.space_group_name_H-M   'P 1'
#
loop_
_entity.id
_entity.type
_entity.pdbx_description
1 polymer ?
#
loop_
_entity_poly.entity_id
_entity_poly.type
_entity_poly.pdbx_seq_one_letter_code
_entity_poly.pdbx_strand_id
1 'polypeptide(L)'
;LKLLYVMANKVRKPVLISYSGGKDSLVSLHLTLRLGIEGDILFNDTGIELPETIKAVYEVVDKYGLKLHVASAGEAFWKGVEVFGPPARDYRWCCKVVKLVPLARLTRSLWPNGALNIVGQRAYESLDRAKTPQVWRNKWVPHLLSVTLIQYWNQLAIWMYIFKNKLSYNKLYDEGFDRIGCYLCPASYLAEFSLIEKNHPNEWSRWCEVLNRWKERLGYPDEWVEYGLWRWLGPSNAKDRYVKKLRVKIPEWYTDYEARSRLPIVKVDVKPNEVTIELGRELRVKGVKAQYTAIIKDSKILDQGDELVIQGSDVVIYVAGRVIRASSQSISKGKLLEYVFDVLKAAYRWENCVRCGSCVMWCPTKSIRLSPKPTINPESCTGCKVCIDVCPLADLMVEKTIITRALNNPFGWKRSTKRKREDLVKYLKSVYGAAT
;
A
#
# COMPACT_ATOMS: atom_id res chain seq x y z
N LEU A 1 6.86 12.62 -29.28
CA LEU A 1 8.32 12.57 -29.56
C LEU A 1 9.04 13.86 -29.15
N LYS A 2 8.67 15.04 -29.68
CA LYS A 2 9.26 16.35 -29.28
C LYS A 2 9.32 16.56 -27.76
N LEU A 3 8.26 16.20 -27.03
CA LEU A 3 8.23 16.32 -25.56
C LEU A 3 9.39 15.55 -24.89
N LEU A 4 9.60 14.28 -25.23
CA LEU A 4 10.64 13.47 -24.57
C LEU A 4 12.03 14.01 -24.86
N TYR A 5 12.29 14.32 -26.12
CA TYR A 5 13.58 14.88 -26.54
C TYR A 5 13.89 16.17 -25.78
N VAL A 6 12.90 17.06 -25.63
CA VAL A 6 13.05 18.29 -24.84
C VAL A 6 13.29 17.96 -23.37
N MET A 7 12.53 17.02 -22.79
CA MET A 7 12.68 16.65 -21.38
C MET A 7 14.04 16.01 -21.09
N ALA A 8 14.49 15.05 -21.89
CA ALA A 8 15.79 14.39 -21.70
C ALA A 8 16.95 15.41 -21.76
N ASN A 9 16.93 16.32 -22.73
CA ASN A 9 17.98 17.34 -22.89
C ASN A 9 17.93 18.46 -21.84
N LYS A 10 16.73 18.88 -21.42
CA LYS A 10 16.58 19.98 -20.44
C LYS A 10 16.73 19.53 -18.99
N VAL A 11 16.25 18.33 -18.65
CA VAL A 11 16.27 17.84 -17.27
C VAL A 11 17.70 17.47 -16.85
N ARG A 12 18.56 17.01 -17.80
CA ARG A 12 19.97 16.66 -17.55
C ARG A 12 20.15 15.72 -16.34
N LYS A 13 19.23 14.76 -16.19
CA LYS A 13 19.29 13.69 -15.18
C LYS A 13 19.40 12.34 -15.87
N PRO A 14 19.90 11.29 -15.18
CA PRO A 14 19.84 9.93 -15.69
C PRO A 14 18.42 9.58 -16.14
N VAL A 15 18.32 8.85 -17.24
CA VAL A 15 17.04 8.37 -17.76
C VAL A 15 16.81 6.97 -17.23
N LEU A 16 15.59 6.76 -16.75
CA LEU A 16 15.08 5.51 -16.22
C LEU A 16 13.83 5.15 -17.00
N ILE A 17 13.68 3.89 -17.38
CA ILE A 17 12.51 3.39 -18.09
C ILE A 17 11.84 2.35 -17.20
N SER A 18 10.68 2.72 -16.62
CA SER A 18 9.87 1.76 -15.86
C SER A 18 9.20 0.79 -16.83
N TYR A 19 9.73 -0.43 -16.88
CA TYR A 19 9.26 -1.49 -17.75
C TYR A 19 8.55 -2.57 -16.94
N SER A 20 7.34 -2.96 -17.34
CA SER A 20 6.52 -3.93 -16.59
C SER A 20 6.32 -5.26 -17.32
N GLY A 21 6.95 -5.44 -18.50
CA GLY A 21 6.65 -6.57 -19.39
C GLY A 21 5.31 -6.44 -20.13
N GLY A 22 4.59 -5.31 -19.97
CA GLY A 22 3.30 -5.07 -20.61
C GLY A 22 3.41 -4.24 -21.91
N LYS A 23 2.36 -4.31 -22.73
CA LYS A 23 2.27 -3.63 -24.06
C LYS A 23 2.57 -2.13 -24.01
N ASP A 24 2.02 -1.42 -23.02
CA ASP A 24 2.16 0.03 -22.91
C ASP A 24 3.59 0.44 -22.52
N SER A 25 4.21 -0.34 -21.63
CA SER A 25 5.61 -0.14 -21.23
C SER A 25 6.59 -0.48 -22.36
N LEU A 26 6.26 -1.47 -23.20
CA LEU A 26 7.06 -1.84 -24.38
C LEU A 26 7.04 -0.74 -25.43
N VAL A 27 5.88 -0.16 -25.73
CA VAL A 27 5.79 0.98 -26.65
C VAL A 27 6.57 2.18 -26.11
N SER A 28 6.48 2.45 -24.81
CA SER A 28 7.21 3.56 -24.19
C SER A 28 8.73 3.36 -24.24
N LEU A 29 9.20 2.14 -23.99
CA LEU A 29 10.60 1.75 -24.18
C LEU A 29 11.02 1.97 -25.64
N HIS A 30 10.31 1.38 -26.59
CA HIS A 30 10.68 1.45 -28.00
C HIS A 30 10.69 2.89 -28.55
N LEU A 31 9.72 3.72 -28.16
CA LEU A 31 9.70 5.15 -28.52
C LEU A 31 10.90 5.91 -27.94
N THR A 32 11.38 5.53 -26.76
CA THR A 32 12.55 6.13 -26.12
C THR A 32 13.82 5.77 -26.88
N LEU A 33 14.02 4.48 -27.17
CA LEU A 33 15.18 4.00 -27.92
C LEU A 33 15.22 4.58 -29.35
N ARG A 34 14.07 4.70 -30.01
CA ARG A 34 13.97 5.35 -31.34
C ARG A 34 14.37 6.81 -31.37
N LEU A 35 14.41 7.49 -30.21
CA LEU A 35 14.89 8.86 -30.09
C LEU A 35 16.39 8.94 -29.79
N GLY A 36 17.10 7.81 -29.75
CA GLY A 36 18.51 7.76 -29.34
C GLY A 36 18.73 8.09 -27.87
N ILE A 37 17.70 7.95 -27.03
CA ILE A 37 17.80 8.23 -25.59
C ILE A 37 18.17 6.94 -24.89
N GLU A 38 19.39 6.91 -24.36
CA GLU A 38 19.87 5.83 -23.49
C GLU A 38 19.27 5.95 -22.09
N GLY A 39 19.00 4.81 -21.45
CA GLY A 39 18.48 4.78 -20.09
C GLY A 39 18.41 3.37 -19.53
N ASP A 40 18.44 3.28 -18.20
CA ASP A 40 18.37 2.02 -17.49
C ASP A 40 16.92 1.52 -17.39
N ILE A 41 16.71 0.21 -17.46
CA ILE A 41 15.41 -0.42 -17.23
C ILE A 41 15.22 -0.63 -15.73
N LEU A 42 14.02 -0.32 -15.25
CA LEU A 42 13.58 -0.67 -13.91
C LEU A 42 12.36 -1.57 -13.98
N PHE A 43 12.54 -2.79 -13.51
CA PHE A 43 11.46 -3.77 -13.31
C PHE A 43 11.12 -3.87 -11.81
N ASN A 44 9.83 -3.96 -11.51
CA ASN A 44 9.33 -4.09 -10.15
C ASN A 44 8.72 -5.47 -9.98
N ASP A 45 9.56 -6.40 -9.53
CA ASP A 45 9.18 -7.78 -9.31
C ASP A 45 8.44 -7.91 -7.97
N THR A 46 7.14 -8.13 -8.05
CA THR A 46 6.28 -8.22 -6.87
C THR A 46 6.34 -9.58 -6.18
N GLY A 47 7.04 -10.57 -6.75
CA GLY A 47 7.07 -11.96 -6.28
C GLY A 47 5.79 -12.75 -6.59
N ILE A 48 4.86 -12.14 -7.33
CA ILE A 48 3.55 -12.70 -7.72
C ILE A 48 3.20 -12.32 -9.17
N GLU A 49 4.20 -12.11 -10.01
CA GLU A 49 4.05 -12.02 -11.46
C GLU A 49 4.02 -13.43 -12.06
N LEU A 50 3.42 -13.59 -13.23
CA LEU A 50 3.48 -14.86 -13.96
C LEU A 50 4.90 -15.09 -14.55
N PRO A 51 5.38 -16.34 -14.64
CA PRO A 51 6.71 -16.66 -15.16
C PRO A 51 6.99 -16.06 -16.55
N GLU A 52 5.99 -16.05 -17.43
CA GLU A 52 6.05 -15.50 -18.78
C GLU A 52 6.31 -14.00 -18.77
N THR A 53 5.79 -13.29 -17.76
CA THR A 53 6.05 -11.86 -17.59
C THR A 53 7.50 -11.61 -17.21
N ILE A 54 8.04 -12.42 -16.30
CA ILE A 54 9.46 -12.35 -15.92
C ILE A 54 10.33 -12.64 -17.14
N LYS A 55 10.04 -13.74 -17.85
CA LYS A 55 10.76 -14.13 -19.06
C LYS A 55 10.73 -13.04 -20.13
N ALA A 56 9.56 -12.48 -20.43
CA ALA A 56 9.41 -11.40 -21.40
C ALA A 56 10.21 -10.14 -21.02
N VAL A 57 10.36 -9.86 -19.72
CA VAL A 57 11.19 -8.75 -19.25
C VAL A 57 12.66 -8.98 -19.59
N TYR A 58 13.22 -10.15 -19.26
CA TYR A 58 14.61 -10.47 -19.55
C TYR A 58 14.88 -10.53 -21.06
N GLU A 59 14.00 -11.15 -21.85
CA GLU A 59 14.14 -11.20 -23.31
C GLU A 59 14.21 -9.82 -23.95
N VAL A 60 13.43 -8.85 -23.45
CA VAL A 60 13.45 -7.47 -23.94
C VAL A 60 14.73 -6.75 -23.51
N VAL A 61 15.18 -6.96 -22.28
CA VAL A 61 16.44 -6.40 -21.78
C VAL A 61 17.62 -6.89 -22.63
N ASP A 62 17.68 -8.19 -22.90
CA ASP A 62 18.74 -8.83 -23.69
C ASP A 62 18.69 -8.37 -25.15
N LYS A 63 17.49 -8.36 -25.76
CA LYS A 63 17.29 -7.92 -27.16
C LYS A 63 17.80 -6.51 -27.44
N TYR A 64 17.64 -5.60 -26.47
CA TYR A 64 18.04 -4.21 -26.62
C TYR A 64 19.37 -3.88 -25.92
N GLY A 65 20.04 -4.86 -25.30
CA GLY A 65 21.33 -4.67 -24.63
C GLY A 65 21.29 -3.65 -23.47
N LEU A 66 20.19 -3.63 -22.71
CA LEU A 66 19.94 -2.60 -21.69
C LEU A 66 20.37 -3.05 -20.29
N LYS A 67 20.73 -2.09 -19.44
CA LYS A 67 20.99 -2.37 -18.02
C LYS A 67 19.68 -2.52 -17.25
N LEU A 68 19.48 -3.65 -16.58
CA LEU A 68 18.30 -3.93 -15.77
C LEU A 68 18.57 -3.72 -14.28
N HIS A 69 17.68 -2.99 -13.61
CA HIS A 69 17.57 -2.94 -12.16
C HIS A 69 16.24 -3.56 -11.72
N VAL A 70 16.29 -4.48 -10.75
CA VAL A 70 15.11 -5.19 -10.26
C VAL A 70 14.79 -4.78 -8.82
N ALA A 71 13.63 -4.14 -8.63
CA ALA A 71 13.06 -3.93 -7.30
C ALA A 71 12.26 -5.18 -6.90
N SER A 72 12.92 -6.15 -6.24
CA SER A 72 12.27 -7.39 -5.83
C SER A 72 11.62 -7.31 -4.46
N ALA A 73 10.41 -7.85 -4.35
CA ALA A 73 9.68 -8.03 -3.10
C ALA A 73 9.90 -9.42 -2.47
N GLY A 74 10.40 -10.39 -3.23
CA GLY A 74 10.48 -11.80 -2.83
C GLY A 74 9.18 -12.31 -2.18
N GLU A 75 9.31 -13.02 -1.06
CA GLU A 75 8.17 -13.60 -0.32
C GLU A 75 7.35 -12.59 0.52
N ALA A 76 7.51 -11.28 0.31
CA ALA A 76 6.83 -10.27 1.12
C ALA A 76 5.30 -10.29 0.97
N PHE A 77 4.77 -10.70 -0.19
CA PHE A 77 3.33 -10.91 -0.35
C PHE A 77 2.85 -12.06 0.51
N TRP A 78 3.48 -13.23 0.40
CA TRP A 78 3.08 -14.45 1.10
C TRP A 78 3.22 -14.33 2.62
N LYS A 79 4.26 -13.66 3.12
CA LYS A 79 4.36 -13.32 4.56
C LYS A 79 3.32 -12.29 4.99
N GLY A 80 2.98 -11.36 4.08
CA GLY A 80 2.01 -10.31 4.34
C GLY A 80 0.58 -10.85 4.43
N VAL A 81 0.17 -11.74 3.53
CA VAL A 81 -1.22 -12.19 3.42
C VAL A 81 -1.69 -12.97 4.65
N GLU A 82 -0.78 -13.64 5.37
CA GLU A 82 -1.08 -14.28 6.66
C GLU A 82 -1.49 -13.29 7.74
N VAL A 83 -1.03 -12.04 7.64
CA VAL A 83 -1.38 -10.96 8.58
C VAL A 83 -2.52 -10.11 8.04
N PHE A 84 -2.40 -9.59 6.82
CA PHE A 84 -3.36 -8.66 6.23
C PHE A 84 -4.65 -9.31 5.72
N GLY A 85 -4.60 -10.60 5.41
CA GLY A 85 -5.61 -11.27 4.61
C GLY A 85 -5.58 -10.90 3.13
N PRO A 86 -6.48 -11.49 2.33
CA PRO A 86 -6.53 -11.27 0.90
C PRO A 86 -6.61 -9.77 0.56
N PRO A 87 -5.83 -9.27 -0.40
CA PRO A 87 -5.94 -7.88 -0.83
C PRO A 87 -7.31 -7.65 -1.47
N ALA A 88 -7.85 -6.44 -1.34
CA ALA A 88 -9.16 -6.10 -1.88
C ALA A 88 -9.10 -4.86 -2.80
N ARG A 89 -10.13 -4.64 -3.61
CA ARG A 89 -10.27 -3.50 -4.52
C ARG A 89 -10.27 -2.17 -3.76
N ASP A 90 -10.97 -2.16 -2.63
CA ASP A 90 -11.09 -1.03 -1.69
C ASP A 90 -9.91 -0.96 -0.70
N TYR A 91 -9.04 -1.98 -0.68
CA TYR A 91 -7.80 -1.96 0.07
C TYR A 91 -6.69 -2.87 -0.48
N ARG A 92 -5.88 -2.30 -1.38
CA ARG A 92 -4.72 -2.96 -2.00
C ARG A 92 -3.44 -2.79 -1.18
N TRP A 93 -3.37 -3.41 0.00
CA TRP A 93 -2.17 -3.36 0.84
C TRP A 93 -0.93 -3.90 0.14
N CYS A 94 -1.10 -4.90 -0.73
CA CYS A 94 -0.03 -5.49 -1.53
C CYS A 94 0.70 -4.42 -2.35
N CYS A 95 0.00 -3.46 -2.95
CA CYS A 95 0.65 -2.36 -3.67
C CYS A 95 1.60 -1.55 -2.78
N LYS A 96 1.31 -1.35 -1.50
CA LYS A 96 2.24 -0.68 -0.59
C LYS A 96 3.44 -1.57 -0.28
N VAL A 97 3.20 -2.84 0.06
CA VAL A 97 4.21 -3.76 0.59
C VAL A 97 5.15 -4.29 -0.50
N VAL A 98 4.63 -4.73 -1.64
CA VAL A 98 5.42 -5.41 -2.68
C VAL A 98 5.71 -4.54 -3.89
N LYS A 99 4.99 -3.43 -4.08
CA LYS A 99 5.21 -2.54 -5.24
C LYS A 99 5.92 -1.24 -4.85
N LEU A 100 5.36 -0.47 -3.93
CA LEU A 100 5.84 0.88 -3.65
C LEU A 100 7.11 0.89 -2.78
N VAL A 101 7.17 0.07 -1.72
CA VAL A 101 8.32 0.09 -0.81
C VAL A 101 9.60 -0.48 -1.46
N PRO A 102 9.59 -1.63 -2.14
CA PRO A 102 10.78 -2.13 -2.84
C PRO A 102 11.28 -1.15 -3.89
N LEU A 103 10.36 -0.61 -4.71
CA LEU A 103 10.66 0.41 -5.71
C LEU A 103 11.32 1.65 -5.09
N ALA A 104 10.69 2.24 -4.08
CA ALA A 104 11.20 3.46 -3.45
C ALA A 104 12.56 3.27 -2.77
N ARG A 105 12.84 2.07 -2.23
CA ARG A 105 14.15 1.74 -1.66
C ARG A 105 15.22 1.70 -2.74
N LEU A 106 14.97 0.95 -3.81
CA LEU A 106 15.93 0.79 -4.89
C LEU A 106 16.20 2.12 -5.59
N THR A 107 15.15 2.88 -5.95
CA THR A 107 15.32 4.11 -6.71
C THR A 107 16.01 5.21 -5.91
N ARG A 108 15.81 5.28 -4.59
CA ARG A 108 16.57 6.19 -3.72
C ARG A 108 18.03 5.81 -3.58
N SER A 109 18.36 4.52 -3.66
CA SER A 109 19.73 4.05 -3.63
C SER A 109 20.47 4.35 -4.93
N LEU A 110 19.82 4.14 -6.08
CA LEU A 110 20.43 4.30 -7.40
C LEU A 110 20.41 5.75 -7.90
N TRP A 111 19.32 6.48 -7.65
CA TRP A 111 19.11 7.85 -8.12
C TRP A 111 18.72 8.79 -6.97
N PRO A 112 19.57 8.96 -5.93
CA PRO A 112 19.28 9.84 -4.81
C PRO A 112 19.06 11.31 -5.24
N ASN A 113 19.75 11.74 -6.30
CA ASN A 113 19.65 13.08 -6.89
C ASN A 113 18.57 13.19 -7.99
N GLY A 114 17.72 12.17 -8.12
CA GLY A 114 16.63 12.09 -9.07
C GLY A 114 17.00 11.58 -10.46
N ALA A 115 15.98 11.14 -11.19
CA ALA A 115 16.06 10.64 -12.56
C ALA A 115 14.80 11.02 -13.34
N LEU A 116 14.91 11.09 -14.68
CA LEU A 116 13.76 11.21 -15.57
C LEU A 116 13.19 9.80 -15.79
N ASN A 117 12.02 9.53 -15.20
CA ASN A 117 11.38 8.22 -15.25
C ASN A 117 10.32 8.16 -16.37
N ILE A 118 10.61 7.42 -17.42
CA ILE A 118 9.70 7.17 -18.53
C ILE A 118 8.77 6.03 -18.15
N VAL A 119 7.46 6.26 -18.24
CA VAL A 119 6.44 5.28 -17.84
C VAL A 119 5.37 5.11 -18.91
N GLY A 120 4.84 3.89 -19.04
CA GLY A 120 3.78 3.54 -19.99
C GLY A 120 2.36 3.83 -19.48
N GLN A 121 2.12 4.98 -18.85
CA GLN A 121 0.78 5.34 -18.36
C GLN A 121 -0.06 5.97 -19.47
N ARG A 122 -1.36 5.62 -19.53
CA ARG A 122 -2.35 6.20 -20.44
C ARG A 122 -3.55 6.77 -19.67
N ALA A 123 -4.15 7.82 -20.21
CA ALA A 123 -5.38 8.44 -19.70
C ALA A 123 -6.55 7.45 -19.69
N TYR A 124 -6.66 6.61 -20.73
CA TYR A 124 -7.77 5.68 -20.95
C TYR A 124 -7.79 4.45 -20.04
N GLU A 125 -6.81 4.31 -19.13
CA GLU A 125 -6.79 3.18 -18.18
C GLU A 125 -7.70 3.40 -16.97
N SER A 126 -7.97 4.66 -16.58
CA SER A 126 -8.86 5.02 -15.47
C SER A 126 -9.11 6.52 -15.41
N LEU A 127 -10.20 6.93 -14.74
CA LEU A 127 -10.51 8.35 -14.49
C LEU A 127 -9.39 9.10 -13.75
N ASP A 128 -8.71 8.44 -12.82
CA ASP A 128 -7.60 9.06 -12.08
C ASP A 128 -6.38 9.33 -12.99
N ARG A 129 -6.08 8.39 -13.90
CA ARG A 129 -4.99 8.55 -14.87
C ARG A 129 -5.30 9.59 -15.93
N ALA A 130 -6.57 9.75 -16.32
CA ALA A 130 -7.00 10.82 -17.22
C ALA A 130 -6.73 12.23 -16.68
N LYS A 131 -6.80 12.41 -15.36
CA LYS A 131 -6.48 13.68 -14.68
C LYS A 131 -4.98 13.92 -14.48
N THR A 132 -4.13 12.92 -14.75
CA THR A 132 -2.69 13.04 -14.55
C THR A 132 -2.05 13.73 -15.77
N PRO A 133 -1.24 14.80 -15.57
CA PRO A 133 -0.53 15.44 -16.68
C PRO A 133 0.55 14.52 -17.26
N GLN A 134 1.04 14.83 -18.47
CA GLN A 134 2.09 14.02 -19.11
C GLN A 134 3.41 13.99 -18.34
N VAL A 135 3.68 15.01 -17.53
CA VAL A 135 4.86 15.13 -16.67
C VAL A 135 4.40 15.38 -15.23
N TRP A 136 4.85 14.56 -14.29
CA TRP A 136 4.47 14.68 -12.88
C TRP A 136 5.54 14.10 -11.95
N ARG A 137 5.47 14.44 -10.66
CA ARG A 137 6.23 13.75 -9.61
C ARG A 137 5.31 12.84 -8.81
N ASN A 138 5.69 11.58 -8.68
CA ASN A 138 4.95 10.64 -7.84
C ASN A 138 5.20 10.97 -6.37
N LYS A 139 4.11 11.12 -5.60
CA LYS A 139 4.12 11.39 -4.16
C LYS A 139 4.95 10.39 -3.34
N TRP A 140 5.10 9.15 -3.80
CA TRP A 140 5.85 8.09 -3.12
C TRP A 140 7.30 7.92 -3.60
N VAL A 141 7.67 8.54 -4.72
CA VAL A 141 9.05 8.59 -5.22
C VAL A 141 9.32 9.99 -5.79
N PRO A 142 9.24 11.06 -4.95
CA PRO A 142 9.22 12.43 -5.44
C PRO A 142 10.52 12.89 -6.09
N HIS A 143 11.63 12.20 -5.82
CA HIS A 143 12.92 12.40 -6.48
C HIS A 143 12.89 12.02 -7.97
N LEU A 144 11.93 11.18 -8.40
CA LEU A 144 11.76 10.83 -9.81
C LEU A 144 10.77 11.78 -10.49
N LEU A 145 11.19 12.37 -11.60
CA LEU A 145 10.31 13.12 -12.50
C LEU A 145 9.74 12.14 -13.53
N SER A 146 8.46 11.81 -13.42
CA SER A 146 7.80 10.88 -14.34
C SER A 146 7.31 11.59 -15.60
N VAL A 147 7.45 10.91 -16.75
CA VAL A 147 6.92 11.34 -18.04
C VAL A 147 6.29 10.16 -18.81
N THR A 148 5.17 10.39 -19.50
CA THR A 148 4.59 9.42 -20.43
C THR A 148 4.38 10.02 -21.83
N LEU A 149 4.71 9.23 -22.86
CA LEU A 149 4.63 9.61 -24.27
C LEU A 149 3.31 9.23 -24.92
N ILE A 150 2.61 8.30 -24.27
CA ILE A 150 1.43 7.61 -24.80
C ILE A 150 0.18 7.99 -24.00
N GLN A 151 0.20 9.11 -23.27
CA GLN A 151 -0.88 9.55 -22.39
C GLN A 151 -2.24 9.50 -23.09
N TYR A 152 -2.32 9.95 -24.34
CA TYR A 152 -3.56 10.03 -25.11
C TYR A 152 -3.69 8.94 -26.17
N TRP A 153 -2.85 7.89 -26.11
CA TRP A 153 -3.00 6.75 -27.01
C TRP A 153 -4.08 5.82 -26.47
N ASN A 154 -5.03 5.44 -27.33
CA ASN A 154 -5.98 4.38 -27.00
C ASN A 154 -5.31 3.00 -27.19
N GLN A 155 -6.02 1.94 -26.80
CA GLN A 155 -5.47 0.58 -26.86
C GLN A 155 -5.20 0.10 -28.30
N LEU A 156 -6.06 0.51 -29.24
CA LEU A 156 -5.87 0.20 -30.66
C LEU A 156 -4.56 0.78 -31.19
N ALA A 157 -4.27 2.06 -30.89
CA ALA A 157 -3.03 2.72 -31.31
C ALA A 157 -1.78 2.03 -30.76
N ILE A 158 -1.83 1.54 -29.51
CA ILE A 158 -0.74 0.77 -28.90
C ILE A 158 -0.48 -0.52 -29.69
N TRP A 159 -1.53 -1.30 -29.98
CA TRP A 159 -1.39 -2.54 -30.74
C TRP A 159 -0.97 -2.32 -32.19
N MET A 160 -1.59 -1.35 -32.88
CA MET A 160 -1.18 -0.98 -34.23
C MET A 160 0.30 -0.60 -34.29
N TYR A 161 0.79 0.13 -33.28
CA TYR A 161 2.21 0.47 -33.19
C TYR A 161 3.09 -0.77 -32.99
N ILE A 162 2.72 -1.66 -32.07
CA ILE A 162 3.44 -2.93 -31.82
C ILE A 162 3.55 -3.74 -33.11
N PHE A 163 2.44 -3.96 -33.81
CA PHE A 163 2.42 -4.75 -35.05
C PHE A 163 3.17 -4.07 -36.19
N LYS A 164 2.96 -2.75 -36.39
CA LYS A 164 3.68 -1.99 -37.42
C LYS A 164 5.20 -2.05 -37.25
N ASN A 165 5.68 -2.03 -36.01
CA ASN A 165 7.12 -2.07 -35.72
C ASN A 165 7.62 -3.49 -35.38
N LYS A 166 6.78 -4.53 -35.52
CA LYS A 166 7.11 -5.93 -35.25
C LYS A 166 7.77 -6.14 -33.88
N LEU A 167 7.21 -5.51 -32.84
CA LEU A 167 7.78 -5.59 -31.49
C LEU A 167 7.45 -6.93 -30.83
N SER A 168 8.41 -7.51 -30.11
CA SER A 168 8.22 -8.71 -29.30
C SER A 168 7.46 -8.34 -28.04
N TYR A 169 6.18 -8.71 -27.97
CA TYR A 169 5.33 -8.46 -26.81
C TYR A 169 5.11 -9.75 -26.00
N ASN A 170 4.68 -9.60 -24.75
CA ASN A 170 4.45 -10.70 -23.82
C ASN A 170 3.36 -11.66 -24.32
N LYS A 171 3.68 -12.96 -24.36
CA LYS A 171 2.82 -14.00 -24.92
C LYS A 171 1.52 -14.24 -24.17
N LEU A 172 1.41 -13.81 -22.92
CA LEU A 172 0.14 -13.83 -22.19
C LEU A 172 -0.97 -13.04 -22.90
N TYR A 173 -0.64 -12.03 -23.72
CA TYR A 173 -1.65 -11.36 -24.54
C TYR A 173 -2.28 -12.28 -25.60
N ASP A 174 -1.52 -13.25 -26.13
CA ASP A 174 -2.03 -14.25 -27.07
C ASP A 174 -2.95 -15.27 -26.36
N GLU A 175 -2.84 -15.40 -25.04
CA GLU A 175 -3.64 -16.29 -24.18
C GLU A 175 -4.92 -15.62 -23.65
N GLY A 176 -5.19 -14.37 -24.02
CA GLY A 176 -6.42 -13.65 -23.67
C GLY A 176 -6.31 -12.72 -22.46
N PHE A 177 -5.12 -12.52 -21.89
CA PHE A 177 -4.92 -11.52 -20.84
C PHE A 177 -4.98 -10.10 -21.42
N ASP A 178 -5.87 -9.23 -20.91
CA ASP A 178 -5.92 -7.82 -21.36
C ASP A 178 -4.87 -6.95 -20.64
N ARG A 179 -4.53 -7.32 -19.40
CA ARG A 179 -3.53 -6.62 -18.59
C ARG A 179 -2.54 -7.60 -17.99
N ILE A 180 -1.27 -7.22 -18.08
CA ILE A 180 -0.17 -7.93 -17.41
C ILE A 180 0.14 -7.26 -16.07
N GLY A 181 0.25 -8.08 -15.03
CA GLY A 181 0.61 -7.71 -13.68
C GLY A 181 0.41 -8.91 -12.75
N CYS A 182 0.32 -8.64 -11.44
CA CYS A 182 0.18 -9.68 -10.44
C CYS A 182 -1.04 -10.59 -10.71
N TYR A 183 -0.83 -11.92 -10.77
CA TYR A 183 -1.87 -12.87 -11.20
C TYR A 183 -3.07 -12.93 -10.24
N LEU A 184 -2.84 -12.67 -8.96
CA LEU A 184 -3.86 -12.67 -7.90
C LEU A 184 -4.45 -11.28 -7.59
N CYS A 185 -4.33 -10.31 -8.51
CA CYS A 185 -4.74 -8.94 -8.27
C CYS A 185 -6.27 -8.83 -8.06
N PRO A 186 -6.77 -8.22 -6.96
CA PRO A 186 -8.22 -8.06 -6.76
C PRO A 186 -8.87 -7.12 -7.79
N ALA A 187 -8.07 -6.37 -8.55
CA ALA A 187 -8.58 -5.51 -9.63
C ALA A 187 -8.79 -6.27 -10.95
N SER A 188 -8.29 -7.51 -11.08
CA SER A 188 -8.46 -8.34 -12.26
C SER A 188 -9.90 -8.80 -12.44
N TYR A 189 -10.22 -9.20 -13.67
CA TYR A 189 -11.51 -9.77 -14.03
C TYR A 189 -11.59 -11.23 -13.59
N LEU A 190 -12.81 -11.75 -13.36
CA LEU A 190 -12.97 -13.17 -13.04
C LEU A 190 -12.55 -14.08 -14.21
N ALA A 191 -12.76 -13.62 -15.45
CA ALA A 191 -12.29 -14.34 -16.64
C ALA A 191 -10.77 -14.51 -16.64
N GLU A 192 -10.00 -13.51 -16.18
CA GLU A 192 -8.53 -13.65 -16.06
C GLU A 192 -8.16 -14.68 -15.00
N PHE A 193 -8.93 -14.80 -13.91
CA PHE A 193 -8.69 -15.86 -12.92
C PHE A 193 -9.00 -17.25 -13.50
N SER A 194 -10.05 -17.40 -14.31
CA SER A 194 -10.32 -18.67 -15.01
C SER A 194 -9.20 -19.04 -15.98
N LEU A 195 -8.56 -18.06 -16.64
CA LEU A 195 -7.37 -18.31 -17.46
C LEU A 195 -6.18 -18.75 -16.61
N ILE A 196 -5.95 -18.10 -15.47
CA ILE A 196 -4.87 -18.48 -14.53
C ILE A 196 -5.10 -19.88 -13.96
N GLU A 197 -6.32 -20.21 -13.55
CA GLU A 197 -6.68 -21.55 -13.07
C GLU A 197 -6.39 -22.64 -14.11
N LYS A 198 -6.70 -22.35 -15.38
CA LYS A 198 -6.48 -23.26 -16.48
C LYS A 198 -5.01 -23.40 -16.87
N ASN A 199 -4.30 -22.28 -17.02
CA ASN A 199 -2.96 -22.24 -17.60
C ASN A 199 -1.84 -22.35 -16.55
N HIS A 200 -2.12 -21.95 -15.30
CA HIS A 200 -1.19 -21.89 -14.17
C HIS A 200 -1.80 -22.51 -12.90
N PRO A 201 -2.17 -23.80 -12.93
CA PRO A 201 -2.91 -24.45 -11.85
C PRO A 201 -2.15 -24.43 -10.51
N ASN A 202 -0.82 -24.51 -10.52
CA ASN A 202 -0.02 -24.50 -9.28
C ASN A 202 -0.09 -23.14 -8.57
N GLU A 203 0.10 -22.05 -9.32
CA GLU A 203 0.01 -20.68 -8.83
C GLU A 203 -1.39 -20.37 -8.31
N TRP A 204 -2.42 -20.88 -9.01
CA TRP A 204 -3.82 -20.73 -8.62
C TRP A 204 -4.15 -21.53 -7.37
N SER A 205 -3.76 -22.81 -7.30
CA SER A 205 -3.97 -23.67 -6.13
C SER A 205 -3.36 -23.07 -4.87
N ARG A 206 -2.11 -22.57 -4.95
CA ARG A 206 -1.46 -21.86 -3.83
C ARG A 206 -2.29 -20.65 -3.36
N TRP A 207 -2.91 -19.93 -4.29
CA TRP A 207 -3.78 -18.81 -3.94
C TRP A 207 -5.10 -19.26 -3.31
N CYS A 208 -5.74 -20.29 -3.86
CA CYS A 208 -6.96 -20.89 -3.34
C CYS A 208 -6.78 -21.44 -1.92
N GLU A 209 -5.63 -22.03 -1.59
CA GLU A 209 -5.30 -22.44 -0.22
C GLU A 209 -5.33 -21.27 0.76
N VAL A 210 -4.74 -20.12 0.39
CA VAL A 210 -4.79 -18.90 1.21
C VAL A 210 -6.23 -18.44 1.38
N LEU A 211 -6.99 -18.38 0.29
CA LEU A 211 -8.39 -17.97 0.32
C LEU A 211 -9.23 -18.89 1.22
N ASN A 212 -9.05 -20.20 1.13
CA ASN A 212 -9.79 -21.17 1.94
C ASN A 212 -9.46 -21.05 3.42
N ARG A 213 -8.18 -20.89 3.80
CA ARG A 213 -7.80 -20.64 5.21
C ARG A 213 -8.46 -19.37 5.76
N TRP A 214 -8.52 -18.30 4.95
CA TRP A 214 -9.16 -17.05 5.36
C TRP A 214 -10.69 -17.15 5.36
N LYS A 215 -11.28 -17.89 4.42
CA LYS A 215 -12.72 -18.18 4.37
C LYS A 215 -13.17 -18.83 5.67
N GLU A 216 -12.51 -19.92 6.07
CA GLU A 216 -12.79 -20.65 7.32
C GLU A 216 -12.60 -19.77 8.54
N ARG A 217 -11.45 -19.07 8.63
CA ARG A 217 -11.15 -18.16 9.74
C ARG A 217 -12.20 -17.07 9.94
N LEU A 218 -12.80 -16.59 8.85
CA LEU A 218 -13.74 -15.47 8.86
C LEU A 218 -15.21 -15.91 8.83
N GLY A 219 -15.47 -17.22 8.71
CA GLY A 219 -16.84 -17.76 8.63
C GLY A 219 -17.56 -17.40 7.34
N TYR A 220 -16.85 -17.26 6.22
CA TYR A 220 -17.47 -17.09 4.90
C TYR A 220 -17.83 -18.45 4.28
N PRO A 221 -18.83 -18.49 3.38
CA PRO A 221 -19.14 -19.69 2.63
C PRO A 221 -18.25 -19.81 1.38
N ASP A 222 -18.35 -20.93 0.66
CA ASP A 222 -17.50 -21.24 -0.52
C ASP A 222 -17.65 -20.22 -1.65
N GLU A 223 -18.85 -19.65 -1.79
CA GLU A 223 -19.18 -18.61 -2.76
C GLU A 223 -18.32 -17.34 -2.58
N TRP A 224 -17.74 -17.14 -1.40
CA TRP A 224 -16.81 -16.04 -1.18
C TRP A 224 -15.54 -16.15 -2.04
N VAL A 225 -15.08 -17.38 -2.24
CA VAL A 225 -13.93 -17.72 -3.08
C VAL A 225 -14.39 -17.83 -4.54
N GLU A 226 -15.39 -18.65 -4.82
CA GLU A 226 -15.90 -18.97 -6.17
C GLU A 226 -16.26 -17.70 -6.97
N TYR A 227 -17.02 -16.78 -6.37
CA TYR A 227 -17.46 -15.55 -7.04
C TYR A 227 -16.49 -14.37 -6.83
N GLY A 228 -15.35 -14.62 -6.19
CA GLY A 228 -14.34 -13.62 -5.91
C GLY A 228 -14.83 -12.46 -5.05
N LEU A 229 -15.69 -12.73 -4.05
CA LEU A 229 -16.23 -11.73 -3.11
C LEU A 229 -15.17 -11.25 -2.11
N TRP A 230 -14.07 -12.01 -1.93
CA TRP A 230 -12.89 -11.59 -1.17
C TRP A 230 -12.25 -10.30 -1.67
N ARG A 231 -12.54 -9.90 -2.92
CA ARG A 231 -12.04 -8.66 -3.54
C ARG A 231 -12.64 -7.38 -2.95
N TRP A 232 -13.48 -7.45 -1.92
CA TRP A 232 -13.98 -6.30 -1.16
C TRP A 232 -13.86 -6.55 0.34
N LEU A 233 -13.11 -5.68 1.02
CA LEU A 233 -12.95 -5.72 2.47
C LEU A 233 -14.28 -5.35 3.16
N GLY A 234 -14.78 -4.15 2.89
CA GLY A 234 -15.96 -3.61 3.58
C GLY A 234 -17.27 -3.76 2.81
N PRO A 235 -18.37 -3.24 3.39
CA PRO A 235 -19.63 -3.05 2.69
C PRO A 235 -19.42 -2.25 1.40
N SER A 236 -19.99 -2.72 0.31
CA SER A 236 -19.79 -2.15 -1.02
C SER A 236 -21.00 -2.47 -1.88
N ASN A 237 -21.59 -1.44 -2.51
CA ASN A 237 -22.73 -1.63 -3.41
C ASN A 237 -22.50 -2.71 -4.47
N ALA A 238 -21.26 -2.87 -4.94
CA ALA A 238 -20.91 -3.94 -5.88
C ALA A 238 -21.01 -5.33 -5.22
N LYS A 239 -20.43 -5.49 -4.02
CA LYS A 239 -20.47 -6.74 -3.25
C LYS A 239 -21.92 -7.10 -2.89
N ASP A 240 -22.68 -6.13 -2.39
CA ASP A 240 -24.07 -6.33 -1.93
C ASP A 240 -24.99 -6.75 -3.07
N ARG A 241 -24.78 -6.21 -4.29
CA ARG A 241 -25.52 -6.63 -5.49
C ARG A 241 -25.27 -8.11 -5.81
N TYR A 242 -24.02 -8.56 -5.78
CA TYR A 242 -23.69 -9.96 -6.03
C TYR A 242 -24.23 -10.88 -4.93
N VAL A 243 -24.04 -10.52 -3.67
CA VAL A 243 -24.55 -11.26 -2.50
C VAL A 243 -26.07 -11.47 -2.60
N LYS A 244 -26.83 -10.40 -2.89
CA LYS A 244 -28.28 -10.48 -3.09
C LYS A 244 -28.66 -11.34 -4.30
N LYS A 245 -27.99 -11.15 -5.44
CA LYS A 245 -28.27 -11.90 -6.67
C LYS A 245 -28.02 -13.40 -6.50
N LEU A 246 -26.94 -13.76 -5.81
CA LEU A 246 -26.51 -15.13 -5.57
C LEU A 246 -27.18 -15.77 -4.34
N ARG A 247 -27.95 -14.98 -3.56
CA ARG A 247 -28.60 -15.42 -2.31
C ARG A 247 -27.62 -16.01 -1.28
N VAL A 248 -26.38 -15.51 -1.30
CA VAL A 248 -25.31 -15.95 -0.40
C VAL A 248 -25.45 -15.24 0.94
N LYS A 249 -25.30 -15.97 2.05
CA LYS A 249 -25.21 -15.37 3.38
C LYS A 249 -23.74 -15.10 3.71
N ILE A 250 -23.41 -13.85 4.03
CA ILE A 250 -22.06 -13.46 4.44
C ILE A 250 -22.08 -12.90 5.86
N PRO A 251 -20.96 -12.97 6.60
CA PRO A 251 -20.83 -12.33 7.91
C PRO A 251 -21.11 -10.82 7.85
N GLU A 252 -21.75 -10.31 8.90
CA GLU A 252 -21.88 -8.87 9.13
C GLU A 252 -20.52 -8.19 9.25
N TRP A 253 -20.42 -6.94 8.80
CA TRP A 253 -19.15 -6.21 8.73
C TRP A 253 -18.46 -6.12 10.11
N TYR A 254 -19.24 -5.99 11.18
CA TYR A 254 -18.71 -5.86 12.53
C TYR A 254 -17.99 -7.14 12.97
N THR A 255 -18.61 -8.30 12.72
CA THR A 255 -18.05 -9.63 13.01
C THR A 255 -16.86 -9.95 12.11
N ASP A 256 -16.94 -9.64 10.82
CA ASP A 256 -15.82 -9.80 9.87
C ASP A 256 -14.59 -9.00 10.32
N TYR A 257 -14.79 -7.73 10.71
CA TYR A 257 -13.70 -6.86 11.14
C TYR A 257 -13.11 -7.30 12.49
N GLU A 258 -13.91 -7.90 13.37
CA GLU A 258 -13.42 -8.54 14.59
C GLU A 258 -12.50 -9.72 14.28
N ALA A 259 -12.97 -10.67 13.46
CA ALA A 259 -12.21 -11.88 13.12
C ALA A 259 -10.90 -11.57 12.38
N ARG A 260 -10.89 -10.51 11.56
CA ARG A 260 -9.68 -9.99 10.89
C ARG A 260 -8.69 -9.40 11.89
N SER A 261 -9.13 -8.45 12.70
CA SER A 261 -8.26 -7.70 13.61
C SER A 261 -7.81 -8.53 14.82
N ARG A 262 -8.60 -9.52 15.23
CA ARG A 262 -8.43 -10.28 16.48
C ARG A 262 -8.29 -9.37 17.70
N LEU A 263 -8.88 -8.18 17.67
CA LEU A 263 -8.89 -7.24 18.80
C LEU A 263 -10.33 -6.79 19.05
N PRO A 264 -11.11 -7.55 19.85
CA PRO A 264 -12.46 -7.17 20.21
C PRO A 264 -12.48 -5.82 20.93
N ILE A 265 -13.51 -5.01 20.65
CA ILE A 265 -13.80 -3.79 21.39
C ILE A 265 -14.95 -4.12 22.34
N VAL A 266 -14.70 -4.02 23.65
CA VAL A 266 -15.71 -4.29 24.69
C VAL A 266 -16.54 -3.04 24.92
N LYS A 267 -15.88 -1.90 25.12
CA LYS A 267 -16.54 -0.65 25.45
C LYS A 267 -15.77 0.54 24.92
N VAL A 268 -16.51 1.57 24.51
CA VAL A 268 -15.97 2.89 24.16
C VAL A 268 -16.76 3.93 24.93
N ASP A 269 -16.09 4.68 25.79
CA ASP A 269 -16.66 5.75 26.60
C ASP A 269 -16.03 7.08 26.18
N VAL A 270 -16.85 8.03 25.75
CA VAL A 270 -16.41 9.33 25.20
C VAL A 270 -17.07 10.45 26.00
N LYS A 271 -16.32 11.02 26.93
CA LYS A 271 -16.69 12.20 27.71
C LYS A 271 -16.04 13.45 27.10
N PRO A 272 -16.42 14.67 27.52
CA PRO A 272 -15.81 15.91 27.02
C PRO A 272 -14.28 15.94 27.18
N ASN A 273 -13.78 15.50 28.33
CA ASN A 273 -12.38 15.64 28.77
C ASN A 273 -11.66 14.30 28.95
N GLU A 274 -12.32 13.19 28.62
CA GLU A 274 -11.79 11.83 28.79
C GLU A 274 -12.37 10.90 27.71
N VAL A 275 -11.51 10.07 27.13
CA VAL A 275 -11.91 8.99 26.22
C VAL A 275 -11.29 7.70 26.70
N THR A 276 -12.10 6.66 26.84
CA THR A 276 -11.65 5.33 27.27
C THR A 276 -12.11 4.28 26.27
N ILE A 277 -11.19 3.40 25.85
CA ILE A 277 -11.49 2.19 25.08
C ILE A 277 -11.06 0.98 25.89
N GLU A 278 -12.00 0.05 26.08
CA GLU A 278 -11.79 -1.26 26.67
C GLU A 278 -11.77 -2.34 25.58
N LEU A 279 -10.77 -3.21 25.64
CA LEU A 279 -10.46 -4.23 24.65
C LEU A 279 -10.77 -5.62 25.19
N GLY A 280 -11.15 -6.55 24.32
CA GLY A 280 -11.40 -7.94 24.74
C GLY A 280 -10.13 -8.77 24.97
N ARG A 281 -8.95 -8.24 24.59
CA ARG A 281 -7.65 -8.83 24.90
C ARG A 281 -6.64 -7.76 25.25
N GLU A 282 -5.60 -8.15 25.98
CA GLU A 282 -4.54 -7.25 26.42
C GLU A 282 -3.66 -6.77 25.27
N LEU A 283 -3.27 -5.50 25.34
CA LEU A 283 -2.28 -4.91 24.45
C LEU A 283 -0.87 -5.09 25.00
N ARG A 284 0.07 -5.37 24.10
CA ARG A 284 1.49 -5.38 24.45
C ARG A 284 2.01 -3.95 24.63
N VAL A 285 2.02 -3.48 25.88
CA VAL A 285 2.47 -2.15 26.28
C VAL A 285 3.90 -1.83 25.81
N LYS A 286 4.77 -2.85 25.76
CA LYS A 286 6.12 -2.75 25.18
C LYS A 286 6.13 -2.14 23.76
N GLY A 287 5.12 -2.43 22.95
CA GLY A 287 5.00 -1.86 21.60
C GLY A 287 4.64 -0.37 21.58
N VAL A 288 3.87 0.09 22.57
CA VAL A 288 3.57 1.50 22.80
C VAL A 288 4.82 2.21 23.31
N LYS A 289 5.48 1.65 24.34
CA LYS A 289 6.75 2.16 24.89
C LYS A 289 7.84 2.29 23.82
N ALA A 290 7.93 1.36 22.86
CA ALA A 290 8.94 1.44 21.80
C ALA A 290 8.71 2.59 20.78
N GLN A 291 7.53 3.22 20.79
CA GLN A 291 7.09 4.16 19.75
C GLN A 291 6.36 5.41 20.31
N TYR A 292 6.38 5.63 21.62
CA TYR A 292 5.57 6.65 22.30
C TYR A 292 5.78 8.07 21.75
N THR A 293 6.99 8.40 21.32
CA THR A 293 7.34 9.69 20.70
C THR A 293 6.54 9.98 19.42
N ALA A 294 6.04 8.96 18.71
CA ALA A 294 5.14 9.16 17.58
C ALA A 294 3.68 9.40 18.00
N ILE A 295 3.33 9.17 19.27
CA ILE A 295 2.02 9.47 19.85
C ILE A 295 2.05 10.88 20.42
N ILE A 296 3.00 11.14 21.34
CA ILE A 296 3.30 12.44 21.96
C ILE A 296 4.83 12.57 22.04
N LYS A 297 5.42 13.52 21.32
CA LYS A 297 6.87 13.70 21.25
C LYS A 297 7.46 14.08 22.62
N ASP A 298 7.09 15.23 23.12
CA ASP A 298 7.64 15.81 24.34
C ASP A 298 6.83 15.30 25.54
N SER A 299 6.95 13.99 25.80
CA SER A 299 6.24 13.31 26.89
C SER A 299 7.18 12.63 27.88
N LYS A 300 6.76 12.63 29.15
CA LYS A 300 7.34 11.80 30.21
C LYS A 300 6.64 10.45 30.21
N ILE A 301 7.42 9.37 30.35
CA ILE A 301 6.91 8.01 30.41
C ILE A 301 7.07 7.48 31.83
N LEU A 302 5.97 7.04 32.44
CA LEU A 302 5.98 6.25 33.66
C LEU A 302 5.66 4.81 33.26
N ASP A 303 6.62 3.91 33.45
CA ASP A 303 6.50 2.49 33.13
C ASP A 303 6.46 1.68 34.43
N GLN A 304 5.34 0.99 34.65
CA GLN A 304 5.11 0.13 35.81
C GLN A 304 4.99 -1.35 35.38
N GLY A 305 5.61 -1.71 34.25
CA GLY A 305 5.58 -3.06 33.68
C GLY A 305 4.40 -3.25 32.73
N ASP A 306 3.24 -3.62 33.28
CA ASP A 306 2.01 -3.87 32.51
C ASP A 306 1.14 -2.61 32.33
N GLU A 307 1.56 -1.51 32.97
CA GLU A 307 0.93 -0.21 32.87
C GLU A 307 1.92 0.85 32.37
N LEU A 308 1.44 1.74 31.51
CA LEU A 308 2.21 2.82 30.93
C LEU A 308 1.41 4.12 30.96
N VAL A 309 2.02 5.16 31.51
CA VAL A 309 1.51 6.52 31.45
C VAL A 309 2.37 7.35 30.51
N ILE A 310 1.76 7.94 29.48
CA ILE A 310 2.38 8.90 28.59
C ILE A 310 1.85 10.28 28.97
N GLN A 311 2.68 11.08 29.64
CA GLN A 311 2.31 12.41 30.12
C GLN A 311 2.89 13.49 29.19
N GLY A 312 2.04 14.08 28.36
CA GLY A 312 2.35 15.28 27.58
C GLY A 312 2.00 16.57 28.32
N SER A 313 2.16 17.72 27.66
CA SER A 313 1.79 19.04 28.20
C SER A 313 0.30 19.15 28.50
N ASP A 314 -0.53 18.69 27.58
CA ASP A 314 -1.97 18.92 27.57
C ASP A 314 -2.80 17.64 27.69
N VAL A 315 -2.17 16.47 27.60
CA VAL A 315 -2.85 15.18 27.56
C VAL A 315 -2.08 14.13 28.33
N VAL A 316 -2.82 13.32 29.08
CA VAL A 316 -2.31 12.14 29.76
C VAL A 316 -2.95 10.91 29.12
N ILE A 317 -2.13 9.97 28.69
CA ILE A 317 -2.59 8.68 28.16
C ILE A 317 -2.17 7.58 29.13
N TYR A 318 -3.15 6.83 29.61
CA TYR A 318 -2.98 5.65 30.44
C TYR A 318 -3.26 4.39 29.61
N VAL A 319 -2.33 3.44 29.61
CA VAL A 319 -2.44 2.16 28.93
C VAL A 319 -2.17 1.06 29.95
N ALA A 320 -3.19 0.28 30.30
CA ALA A 320 -3.07 -0.81 31.27
C ALA A 320 -3.86 -2.02 30.80
N GLY A 321 -3.14 -3.09 30.45
CA GLY A 321 -3.70 -4.34 29.94
C GLY A 321 -4.70 -4.14 28.78
N ARG A 322 -5.99 -4.12 29.11
CA ARG A 322 -7.13 -4.01 28.17
C ARG A 322 -7.68 -2.60 28.00
N VAL A 323 -7.22 -1.65 28.81
CA VAL A 323 -7.78 -0.29 28.85
C VAL A 323 -6.79 0.71 28.29
N ILE A 324 -7.28 1.53 27.36
CA ILE A 324 -6.60 2.76 26.92
C ILE A 324 -7.48 3.93 27.30
N ARG A 325 -6.94 4.88 28.04
CA ARG A 325 -7.63 6.09 28.46
C ARG A 325 -6.79 7.31 28.12
N ALA A 326 -7.39 8.31 27.48
CA ALA A 326 -6.77 9.61 27.25
C ALA A 326 -7.61 10.70 27.91
N SER A 327 -6.99 11.55 28.72
CA SER A 327 -7.66 12.65 29.43
C SER A 327 -6.95 13.99 29.21
N SER A 328 -7.74 15.06 29.14
CA SER A 328 -7.28 16.44 28.97
C SER A 328 -8.39 17.43 29.29
N GLN A 329 -8.04 18.58 29.89
CA GLN A 329 -8.95 19.70 30.09
C GLN A 329 -8.98 20.69 28.90
N SER A 330 -7.95 20.67 28.03
CA SER A 330 -7.77 21.65 26.94
C SER A 330 -8.02 21.06 25.55
N ILE A 331 -8.10 19.74 25.42
CA ILE A 331 -8.25 19.03 24.14
C ILE A 331 -9.68 18.50 23.98
N SER A 332 -10.28 18.75 22.81
CA SER A 332 -11.61 18.22 22.51
C SER A 332 -11.64 16.70 22.47
N LYS A 333 -12.78 16.11 22.84
CA LYS A 333 -13.04 14.66 22.76
C LYS A 333 -12.63 14.01 21.43
N GLY A 334 -12.83 14.71 20.30
CA GLY A 334 -12.45 14.22 18.98
C GLY A 334 -10.94 14.08 18.78
N LYS A 335 -10.15 15.01 19.33
CA LYS A 335 -8.69 14.93 19.33
C LYS A 335 -8.17 13.92 20.36
N LEU A 336 -8.81 13.82 21.53
CA LEU A 336 -8.51 12.77 22.52
C LEU A 336 -8.68 11.37 21.93
N LEU A 337 -9.73 11.17 21.15
CA LEU A 337 -9.98 9.92 20.44
C LEU A 337 -8.85 9.58 19.45
N GLU A 338 -8.29 10.56 18.73
CA GLU A 338 -7.14 10.33 17.85
C GLU A 338 -5.88 9.90 18.61
N TYR A 339 -5.67 10.36 19.85
CA TYR A 339 -4.56 9.88 20.69
C TYR A 339 -4.74 8.40 21.05
N VAL A 340 -5.93 7.99 21.47
CA VAL A 340 -6.24 6.58 21.73
C VAL A 340 -6.05 5.74 20.46
N PHE A 341 -6.46 6.26 19.30
CA PHE A 341 -6.24 5.62 18.01
C PHE A 341 -4.75 5.52 17.65
N ASP A 342 -3.95 6.53 17.94
CA ASP A 342 -2.50 6.48 17.72
C ASP A 342 -1.81 5.44 18.63
N VAL A 343 -2.28 5.24 19.87
CA VAL A 343 -1.85 4.14 20.75
C VAL A 343 -2.18 2.79 20.14
N LEU A 344 -3.42 2.59 19.69
CA LEU A 344 -3.84 1.35 19.03
C LEU A 344 -2.98 1.06 17.79
N LYS A 345 -2.73 2.07 16.96
CA LYS A 345 -1.87 1.93 15.78
C LYS A 345 -0.45 1.57 16.17
N ALA A 346 0.13 2.20 17.19
CA ALA A 346 1.48 1.94 17.67
C ALA A 346 1.61 0.51 18.24
N ALA A 347 0.71 0.09 19.12
CA ALA A 347 0.69 -1.24 19.70
C ALA A 347 0.51 -2.32 18.62
N TYR A 348 -0.53 -2.19 17.79
CA TYR A 348 -0.91 -3.22 16.82
C TYR A 348 0.14 -3.38 15.72
N ARG A 349 0.70 -2.28 15.19
CA ARG A 349 1.74 -2.36 14.15
C ARG A 349 3.04 -2.96 14.67
N TRP A 350 3.32 -2.82 15.97
CA TRP A 350 4.49 -3.41 16.60
C TRP A 350 4.31 -4.92 16.72
N GLU A 351 3.17 -5.34 17.29
CA GLU A 351 2.83 -6.74 17.48
C GLU A 351 2.81 -7.51 16.16
N ASN A 352 2.22 -6.94 15.10
CA ASN A 352 1.95 -7.64 13.85
C ASN A 352 2.89 -7.25 12.69
N CYS A 353 4.02 -6.59 12.98
CA CYS A 353 4.91 -6.07 11.94
C CYS A 353 5.41 -7.14 10.94
N VAL A 354 5.09 -6.96 9.66
CA VAL A 354 5.57 -7.81 8.54
C VAL A 354 6.92 -7.36 7.95
N ARG A 355 7.61 -6.43 8.62
CA ARG A 355 8.90 -5.88 8.20
C ARG A 355 8.95 -5.26 6.79
N CYS A 356 7.82 -4.79 6.26
CA CYS A 356 7.79 -4.09 4.96
C CYS A 356 8.70 -2.86 4.93
N GLY A 357 8.89 -2.20 6.09
CA GLY A 357 9.76 -1.02 6.28
C GLY A 357 9.30 0.27 5.59
N SER A 358 8.00 0.37 5.28
CA SER A 358 7.34 1.64 4.92
C SER A 358 7.69 2.76 5.92
N CYS A 359 7.60 2.47 7.22
CA CYS A 359 7.90 3.43 8.29
C CYS A 359 9.35 3.95 8.27
N VAL A 360 10.32 3.06 8.06
CA VAL A 360 11.75 3.42 7.97
C VAL A 360 11.97 4.32 6.76
N MET A 361 11.42 3.94 5.62
CA MET A 361 11.61 4.65 4.36
C MET A 361 10.99 6.06 4.41
N TRP A 362 9.84 6.23 5.06
CA TRP A 362 9.17 7.53 5.14
C TRP A 362 9.62 8.42 6.29
N CYS A 363 10.45 7.91 7.22
CA CYS A 363 10.89 8.67 8.37
C CYS A 363 11.85 9.81 7.96
N PRO A 364 11.48 11.08 8.14
CA PRO A 364 12.27 12.22 7.68
C PRO A 364 13.61 12.35 8.41
N THR A 365 13.66 11.96 9.69
CA THR A 365 14.85 12.04 10.53
C THR A 365 15.57 10.70 10.70
N LYS A 366 15.18 9.66 9.93
CA LYS A 366 15.75 8.30 10.03
C LYS A 366 15.72 7.72 11.46
N SER A 367 14.77 8.15 12.29
CA SER A 367 14.65 7.76 13.71
C SER A 367 14.19 6.32 13.93
N ILE A 368 13.82 5.59 12.89
CA ILE A 368 13.15 4.29 13.02
C ILE A 368 14.12 3.17 12.68
N ARG A 369 14.31 2.26 13.64
CA ARG A 369 14.99 0.98 13.40
C ARG A 369 13.95 -0.13 13.33
N LEU A 370 14.27 -1.18 12.56
CA LEU A 370 13.39 -2.33 12.35
C LEU A 370 14.17 -3.62 12.63
N SER A 371 14.28 -4.01 13.90
CA SER A 371 14.99 -5.23 14.31
C SER A 371 14.46 -5.78 15.65
N PRO A 372 13.70 -6.90 15.67
CA PRO A 372 12.82 -7.37 14.60
C PRO A 372 11.54 -6.53 14.47
N LYS A 373 11.22 -5.71 15.49
CA LYS A 373 10.04 -4.85 15.56
C LYS A 373 10.41 -3.37 15.36
N PRO A 374 9.47 -2.48 14.99
CA PRO A 374 9.77 -1.07 14.84
C PRO A 374 10.05 -0.41 16.20
N THR A 375 11.17 0.30 16.30
CA THR A 375 11.52 1.15 17.46
C THR A 375 11.83 2.55 16.97
N ILE A 376 11.51 3.57 17.78
CA ILE A 376 11.75 4.98 17.44
C ILE A 376 12.78 5.55 18.41
N ASN A 377 13.86 6.14 17.90
CA ASN A 377 14.80 6.92 18.70
C ASN A 377 14.10 8.22 19.18
N PRO A 378 13.92 8.41 20.51
CA PRO A 378 13.27 9.60 21.03
C PRO A 378 14.00 10.90 20.70
N GLU A 379 15.34 10.89 20.69
CA GLU A 379 16.17 12.09 20.53
C GLU A 379 16.04 12.73 19.15
N SER A 380 15.93 11.91 18.11
CA SER A 380 15.86 12.36 16.72
C SER A 380 14.42 12.44 16.19
N CYS A 381 13.43 11.95 16.94
CA CYS A 381 12.05 11.90 16.49
C CYS A 381 11.37 13.28 16.59
N THR A 382 10.73 13.71 15.51
CA THR A 382 9.98 15.00 15.49
C THR A 382 8.53 14.86 15.92
N GLY A 383 8.03 13.67 16.22
CA GLY A 383 6.61 13.45 16.53
C GLY A 383 5.66 13.65 15.36
N CYS A 384 6.14 13.71 14.11
CA CYS A 384 5.33 14.01 12.92
C CYS A 384 4.29 12.94 12.54
N LYS A 385 4.25 11.78 13.22
CA LYS A 385 3.29 10.67 13.03
C LYS A 385 3.29 9.99 11.66
N VAL A 386 4.10 10.44 10.70
CA VAL A 386 4.24 9.86 9.35
C VAL A 386 4.35 8.35 9.38
N CYS A 387 5.19 7.81 10.27
CA CYS A 387 5.45 6.38 10.32
C CYS A 387 4.24 5.52 10.68
N ILE A 388 3.31 6.08 11.45
CA ILE A 388 2.05 5.46 11.83
C ILE A 388 1.07 5.57 10.65
N ASP A 389 1.00 6.75 10.02
CA ASP A 389 0.04 7.03 8.95
C ASP A 389 0.37 6.30 7.62
N VAL A 390 1.65 6.04 7.33
CA VAL A 390 2.10 5.28 6.15
C VAL A 390 2.16 3.78 6.37
N CYS A 391 1.91 3.29 7.59
CA CYS A 391 1.99 1.87 7.92
C CYS A 391 0.79 1.11 7.32
N PRO A 392 0.99 0.11 6.43
CA PRO A 392 -0.11 -0.66 5.86
C PRO A 392 -0.92 -1.43 6.92
N LEU A 393 -0.30 -1.82 8.04
CA LEU A 393 -0.98 -2.50 9.15
C LEU A 393 -1.87 -1.53 9.92
N ALA A 394 -1.36 -0.35 10.27
CA ALA A 394 -2.15 0.67 10.96
C ALA A 394 -3.36 1.11 10.10
N ASP A 395 -3.15 1.24 8.78
CA ASP A 395 -4.22 1.65 7.86
C ASP A 395 -5.29 0.55 7.65
N LEU A 396 -4.88 -0.73 7.53
CA LEU A 396 -5.86 -1.82 7.40
C LEU A 396 -6.50 -2.19 8.72
N MET A 397 -5.66 -2.63 9.64
CA MET A 397 -6.10 -3.39 10.80
C MET A 397 -6.53 -2.49 11.94
N VAL A 398 -6.18 -1.21 11.91
CA VAL A 398 -6.60 -0.28 12.95
C VAL A 398 -7.59 0.72 12.39
N GLU A 399 -7.21 1.47 11.35
CA GLU A 399 -8.09 2.49 10.76
C GLU A 399 -9.35 1.91 10.11
N LYS A 400 -9.23 0.86 9.29
CA LYS A 400 -10.36 0.32 8.51
C LYS A 400 -11.15 -0.77 9.21
N THR A 401 -10.66 -1.34 10.32
CA THR A 401 -11.35 -2.42 11.05
C THR A 401 -11.60 -2.07 12.52
N ILE A 402 -10.57 -1.94 13.35
CA ILE A 402 -10.73 -1.69 14.79
C ILE A 402 -11.46 -0.35 15.06
N ILE A 403 -11.01 0.75 14.45
CA ILE A 403 -11.57 2.08 14.69
C ILE A 403 -13.01 2.19 14.18
N THR A 404 -13.31 1.60 13.01
CA THR A 404 -14.67 1.55 12.49
C THR A 404 -15.62 0.81 13.43
N ARG A 405 -15.13 -0.25 14.11
CA ARG A 405 -15.92 -0.97 15.13
C ARG A 405 -16.06 -0.16 16.42
N ALA A 406 -14.99 0.47 16.88
CA ALA A 406 -15.03 1.35 18.05
C ALA A 406 -16.02 2.52 17.87
N LEU A 407 -16.19 2.99 16.63
CA LEU A 407 -17.15 4.02 16.25
C LEU A 407 -18.53 3.49 15.85
N ASN A 408 -18.73 2.18 15.87
CA ASN A 408 -19.91 1.48 15.35
C ASN A 408 -20.36 1.99 13.96
N ASN A 409 -19.39 2.21 13.06
CA ASN A 409 -19.62 2.75 11.73
C ASN A 409 -18.60 2.14 10.73
N PRO A 410 -19.04 1.38 9.70
CA PRO A 410 -18.14 0.76 8.72
C PRO A 410 -17.31 1.76 7.90
N PHE A 411 -17.70 3.05 7.92
CA PHE A 411 -16.99 4.15 7.27
C PHE A 411 -16.34 5.12 8.27
N GLY A 412 -16.24 4.77 9.56
CA GLY A 412 -15.58 5.58 10.60
C GLY A 412 -14.12 5.96 10.29
N TRP A 413 -13.46 5.27 9.36
CA TRP A 413 -12.14 5.65 8.83
C TRP A 413 -12.15 6.96 8.02
N LYS A 414 -13.32 7.48 7.64
CA LYS A 414 -13.54 8.77 6.96
C LYS A 414 -13.89 9.93 7.92
N ARG A 415 -13.82 9.71 9.23
CA ARG A 415 -14.11 10.73 10.25
C ARG A 415 -13.30 12.01 10.01
N SER A 416 -13.90 13.16 10.35
CA SER A 416 -13.31 14.48 10.12
C SER A 416 -12.05 14.75 10.93
N THR A 417 -11.89 14.10 12.09
CA THR A 417 -10.74 14.23 13.00
C THR A 417 -9.48 13.53 12.51
N LYS A 418 -9.61 12.59 11.56
CA LYS A 418 -8.47 11.85 11.02
C LYS A 418 -7.55 12.79 10.26
N ARG A 419 -6.25 12.71 10.53
CA ARG A 419 -5.21 13.42 9.76
C ARG A 419 -5.38 13.11 8.27
N LYS A 420 -5.56 14.17 7.47
CA LYS A 420 -5.86 14.01 6.05
C LYS A 420 -4.62 13.56 5.30
N ARG A 421 -4.83 12.75 4.27
CA ARG A 421 -3.75 12.24 3.43
C ARG A 421 -3.07 13.37 2.65
N GLU A 422 -3.81 14.42 2.31
CA GLU A 422 -3.30 15.61 1.63
C GLU A 422 -2.28 16.33 2.49
N ASP A 423 -2.51 16.44 3.79
CA ASP A 423 -1.60 17.09 4.74
C ASP A 423 -0.31 16.29 4.91
N LEU A 424 -0.44 14.96 5.01
CA LEU A 424 0.73 14.07 4.98
C LEU A 424 1.54 14.25 3.69
N VAL A 425 0.89 14.34 2.54
CA VAL A 425 1.59 14.55 1.25
C VAL A 425 2.25 15.92 1.20
N LYS A 426 1.59 16.99 1.68
CA LYS A 426 2.20 18.33 1.77
C LYS A 426 3.42 18.33 2.67
N TYR A 427 3.34 17.68 3.83
CA TYR A 427 4.47 17.52 4.75
C TYR A 427 5.63 16.73 4.12
N LEU A 428 5.34 15.60 3.46
CA LEU A 428 6.38 14.84 2.77
C LEU A 428 7.01 15.67 1.64
N LYS A 429 6.24 16.50 0.93
CA LYS A 429 6.78 17.43 -0.06
C LYS A 429 7.63 18.53 0.55
N SER A 430 7.29 19.08 1.72
CA SER A 430 8.14 20.11 2.34
C SER A 430 9.48 19.52 2.80
N VAL A 431 9.47 18.26 3.27
CA VAL A 431 10.71 17.60 3.72
C VAL A 431 11.55 17.10 2.55
N TYR A 432 10.95 16.45 1.55
CA TYR A 432 11.68 15.78 0.47
C TYR A 432 11.71 16.56 -0.85
N GLY A 433 10.88 17.60 -0.99
CA GLY A 433 10.73 18.38 -2.22
C GLY A 433 11.58 19.66 -2.28
N ALA A 434 12.18 20.08 -1.17
CA ALA A 434 13.19 21.15 -1.14
C ALA A 434 14.60 20.65 -1.50
N ALA A 435 14.83 19.34 -1.41
CA ALA A 435 16.05 18.69 -1.87
C ALA A 435 15.90 18.24 -3.34
N THR A 436 15.81 19.19 -4.29
CA THR A 436 16.23 19.03 -5.71
C THR A 436 15.95 20.27 -6.53
#